data_AF-A0A847ALL9-F1
#
_entry.id   AF-A0A847ALL9-F1
#
_cell.length_a   1.000
_cell.length_b   1.000
_cell.length_c   1.000
_cell.angle_alpha   90.00
_cell.angle_beta   90.00
_cell.angle_gamma   90.00
#
_symmetry.space_group_name_H-M   'P 1'
#
loop_
_entity.id
_entity.type
_entity.pdbx_description
1 polymer ?
#
loop_
_entity_poly.entity_id
_entity_poly.type
_entity_poly.pdbx_seq_one_letter_code
_entity_poly.pdbx_strand_id
1 'polypeptide(L)' 'LIFYRIIAGFAYKYLSSSGWLYFEINESFGRELMSLMLDEGFKNVELKKDINGKDRMLRGQK' A
#
# COMPACT_ATOMS: atom_id res chain seq x y z
N LEU A 1 -8.92 -7.66 4.19
CA LEU A 1 -8.38 -6.63 3.27
C LEU A 1 -8.97 -6.65 1.84
N ILE A 2 -10.24 -7.00 1.63
CA ILE A 2 -10.75 -7.25 0.26
C ILE A 2 -10.67 -6.02 -0.66
N PHE A 3 -11.05 -4.84 -0.16
CA PHE A 3 -10.98 -3.59 -0.94
C PHE A 3 -9.54 -3.24 -1.32
N TYR A 4 -8.61 -3.36 -0.37
CA TYR A 4 -7.22 -3.08 -0.63
C TYR A 4 -6.60 -4.02 -1.67
N ARG A 5 -6.98 -5.31 -1.64
CA ARG A 5 -6.54 -6.27 -2.66
C ARG A 5 -7.02 -5.88 -4.04
N ILE A 6 -8.31 -5.57 -4.18
CA ILE A 6 -8.91 -5.18 -5.46
C ILE A 6 -8.25 -3.90 -5.98
N ILE A 7 -8.06 -2.89 -5.12
CA ILE A 7 -7.43 -1.62 -5.51
C ILE A 7 -5.96 -1.81 -5.88
N ALA A 8 -5.19 -2.57 -5.09
CA ALA A 8 -3.78 -2.83 -5.37
C ALA A 8 -3.59 -3.57 -6.69
N GLY A 9 -4.35 -4.62 -6.95
CA GLY A 9 -4.29 -5.36 -8.22
C GLY A 9 -4.73 -4.49 -9.42
N PHE A 10 -5.78 -3.69 -9.25
CA PHE A 10 -6.19 -2.72 -10.26
C PHE A 10 -5.08 -1.69 -10.54
N ALA A 11 -4.54 -1.07 -9.49
CA ALA A 11 -3.48 -0.09 -9.62
C ALA A 11 -2.22 -0.69 -10.26
N TYR A 12 -1.81 -1.89 -9.86
CA TYR A 12 -0.66 -2.56 -10.46
C TYR A 12 -0.88 -2.82 -11.95
N LYS A 13 -2.10 -3.20 -12.36
CA LYS A 13 -2.43 -3.40 -13.78
C LYS A 13 -2.33 -2.10 -14.59
N TYR A 14 -2.82 -0.98 -14.05
CA TYR A 14 -3.03 0.25 -14.84
C TYR A 14 -2.04 1.38 -14.61
N LEU A 15 -1.25 1.36 -13.54
CA LEU A 15 -0.20 2.34 -13.32
C LEU A 15 0.88 2.23 -14.40
N SER A 16 1.43 3.37 -14.82
CA SER A 16 2.66 3.44 -15.59
C SER A 16 3.81 2.80 -14.81
N SER A 17 4.86 2.38 -15.52
CA SER A 17 6.13 2.00 -14.89
C SER A 17 6.58 3.11 -13.93
N SER A 18 6.97 2.74 -12.70
CA SER A 18 7.37 3.68 -11.64
C SER A 18 6.24 4.54 -11.08
N GLY A 19 4.98 4.26 -11.43
CA GLY A 19 3.80 4.90 -10.83
C GLY A 19 3.62 4.49 -9.37
N TRP A 20 3.00 5.36 -8.59
CA TRP A 20 2.83 5.15 -7.14
C TRP A 20 1.37 4.92 -6.76
N LEU A 21 1.17 4.04 -5.79
CA LEU A 21 -0.09 3.84 -5.08
C LEU A 21 0.09 4.24 -3.61
N TYR A 22 -0.87 4.98 -3.08
CA TYR A 22 -0.91 5.43 -1.69
C TYR A 22 -2.24 5.00 -1.06
N PHE A 23 -2.17 4.50 0.16
CA PHE A 23 -3.32 4.15 0.98
C PHE A 23 -3.27 4.90 2.30
N GLU A 24 -4.41 5.46 2.68
CA GLU A 24 -4.72 5.72 4.09
C GLU A 24 -5.29 4.44 4.71
N ILE A 25 -4.83 4.10 5.90
CA ILE A 25 -5.18 2.85 6.57
C ILE A 25 -5.53 3.03 8.05
N ASN A 26 -6.20 2.01 8.59
CA ASN A 26 -6.23 1.80 10.02
C ASN A 26 -4.89 1.19 10.49
N GLU A 27 -4.40 1.65 11.63
CA GLU A 27 -3.12 1.22 12.24
C GLU A 27 -3.02 -0.30 12.43
N SER A 28 -4.16 -0.99 12.63
CA SER A 28 -4.20 -2.44 12.77
C SER A 28 -3.85 -3.22 11.49
N PHE A 29 -3.87 -2.58 10.31
CA PHE A 29 -3.69 -3.27 9.02
C PHE A 29 -2.34 -3.02 8.33
N GLY A 30 -1.45 -2.21 8.92
CA GLY A 30 -0.22 -1.76 8.26
C GLY A 30 0.66 -2.88 7.73
N ARG A 31 0.97 -3.88 8.57
CA ARG A 31 1.83 -5.01 8.19
C ARG A 31 1.17 -5.94 7.16
N GLU A 32 -0.09 -6.29 7.37
CA GLU A 32 -0.83 -7.19 6.46
C GLU A 32 -0.96 -6.57 5.07
N LEU A 33 -1.25 -5.26 4.99
CA LEU A 33 -1.34 -4.56 3.71
C LEU A 33 0.02 -4.37 3.04
N MET A 34 1.09 -4.14 3.82
CA MET A 34 2.45 -4.08 3.30
C MET A 34 2.83 -5.40 2.61
N SER A 35 2.57 -6.55 3.25
CA SER A 35 2.78 -7.86 2.64
C SER A 35 1.95 -8.04 1.37
N LEU A 36 0.68 -7.65 1.39
CA LEU A 36 -0.18 -7.70 0.20
C LEU A 36 0.40 -6.89 -0.96
N MET A 37 0.87 -5.67 -0.73
CA MET A 37 1.46 -4.85 -1.80
C MET A 37 2.75 -5.47 -2.37
N LEU A 38 3.58 -6.06 -1.52
CA LEU A 38 4.78 -6.78 -1.96
C LEU A 38 4.41 -8.00 -2.81
N ASP A 39 3.40 -8.77 -2.40
CA ASP A 39 2.92 -9.96 -3.11
C ASP A 39 2.29 -9.61 -4.47
N GLU A 40 1.60 -8.47 -4.58
CA GLU A 40 1.06 -7.94 -5.85
C GLU A 40 2.16 -7.38 -6.77
N GLY A 41 3.41 -7.25 -6.29
CA GLY A 41 4.57 -6.88 -7.09
C GLY A 41 5.03 -5.43 -6.95
N PHE A 42 4.47 -4.65 -6.02
CA PHE A 42 4.97 -3.30 -5.73
C PHE A 42 6.33 -3.32 -5.05
N LYS A 43 7.15 -2.32 -5.35
CA LYS A 43 8.47 -2.05 -4.78
C LYS A 43 8.43 -0.78 -3.95
N ASN A 44 9.53 -0.48 -3.25
CA ASN A 44 9.67 0.72 -2.42
C ASN A 44 8.48 0.89 -1.45
N VAL A 45 8.00 -0.24 -0.92
CA VAL A 45 6.83 -0.27 -0.05
C VAL A 45 7.22 0.27 1.32
N GLU A 46 6.53 1.31 1.77
CA GLU A 46 6.85 2.00 3.03
C GLU A 46 5.59 2.29 3.82
N LEU A 47 5.63 1.91 5.09
CA LEU A 47 4.62 2.23 6.10
C LEU A 47 5.08 3.45 6.90
N LYS A 48 4.27 4.51 6.84
CA LYS A 48 4.54 5.80 7.48
C LYS A 48 3.53 6.09 8.57
N LYS A 49 4.06 6.66 9.66
CA LYS A 49 3.31 7.10 10.82
C LYS A 49 2.73 8.50 10.64
N ASP A 50 1.58 8.74 11.26
CA ASP A 50 1.03 10.09 11.44
C ASP A 50 1.74 10.85 12.57
N ILE A 51 1.26 12.07 12.85
CA ILE A 51 1.80 12.96 13.91
C ILE A 51 1.63 12.33 15.31
N ASN A 52 0.66 11.43 15.48
CA ASN A 52 0.40 10.73 16.74
C ASN A 52 1.17 9.40 16.84
N GLY A 53 2.07 9.11 15.90
CA GLY A 53 2.90 7.91 15.89
C GLY A 53 2.18 6.64 15.46
N LYS A 54 0.97 6.76 14.90
CA LYS A 54 0.15 5.64 14.43
C LYS A 54 0.43 5.35 12.96
N ASP A 55 0.50 4.08 12.60
CA ASP A 55 0.64 3.68 11.20
C ASP A 55 -0.62 4.09 10.43
N ARG A 56 -0.48 5.00 9.46
CA ARG A 56 -1.63 5.61 8.76
C ARG A 56 -1.50 5.67 7.26
N MET A 57 -0.28 5.66 6.75
CA MET A 57 -0.04 5.78 5.32
C MET A 57 0.84 4.64 4.85
N LEU A 58 0.39 3.92 3.83
CA LEU A 58 1.21 2.94 3.12
C LEU A 58 1.36 3.40 1.68
N ARG A 59 2.58 3.34 1.16
CA ARG A 59 2.86 3.59 -0.26
C ARG A 59 3.60 2.44 -0.90
N GLY A 60 3.48 2.30 -2.21
CA GLY A 60 4.32 1.42 -3.02
C GLY A 60 4.38 1.88 -4.47
N GLN A 61 5.44 1.48 -5.16
CA GLN A 61 5.73 1.85 -6.54
C GLN A 61 5.65 0.62 -7.44
N LYS A 62 5.03 0.74 -8.62
CA LYS A 62 5.02 -0.33 -9.63
C LYS A 62 6.39 -0.49 -10.29
#